data_AF-A0A1D2X2W0-F1
#
_entry.id   AF-A0A1D2X2W0-F1
#
_cell.length_a   1.000
_cell.length_b   1.000
_cell.length_c   1.000
_cell.angle_alpha   90.00
_cell.angle_beta   90.00
_cell.angle_gamma   90.00
#
_symmetry.space_group_name_H-M   'P 1'
#
loop_
_entity.id
_entity.type
_entity.pdbx_description
1 polymer ?
#
loop_
_entity_poly.entity_id
_entity_poly.type
_entity_poly.pdbx_seq_one_letter_code
_entity_poly.pdbx_strand_id
1 'polypeptide(L)'
;MSSKTATIRFKNGEKWDEFLKSIEENNGTTRGYIGLTVENLIELYLNDPNITIDTINKLRETNKKLQEKIDFLEKDHAENDTAQLEEENKKLQDDINITHAKYDELEIKYNQIQERYSEIEELNRTINSEKIDLQNKNIELSSKIEFPEQENKLLQKNYDLLEENYTQLREDNKNINEIFKTINEDLKQQQKDTRRARNDYRHIVERLNKLQEEYNNLQNENKNYRVLFAEIKKMSLRERVLGKYPNNIKELSQAPEDEEKTNHYTTEHMENNKEE
;
A
#
# COMPACT_ATOMS: atom_id res chain seq x y z
N MET A 1 -9.43 -66.84 122.77
CA MET A 1 -10.58 -67.43 122.07
C MET A 1 -10.53 -68.93 122.30
N SER A 2 -11.66 -69.57 122.63
CA SER A 2 -11.74 -71.04 122.74
C SER A 2 -11.56 -71.62 121.34
N SER A 3 -10.49 -72.40 121.10
CA SER A 3 -10.38 -73.20 119.89
C SER A 3 -11.39 -74.34 119.97
N LYS A 4 -12.23 -74.47 118.94
CA LYS A 4 -13.17 -75.57 118.80
C LYS A 4 -12.57 -76.56 117.81
N THR A 5 -12.29 -77.78 118.27
CA THR A 5 -11.72 -78.84 117.44
C THR A 5 -12.84 -79.70 116.89
N ALA A 6 -12.93 -79.81 115.56
CA ALA A 6 -13.86 -80.71 114.88
C ALA A 6 -13.08 -81.83 114.18
N THR A 7 -13.53 -83.08 114.33
CA THR A 7 -12.97 -84.22 113.61
C THR A 7 -13.82 -84.48 112.37
N ILE A 8 -13.24 -84.27 111.19
CA ILE A 8 -13.90 -84.50 109.91
C ILE A 8 -13.44 -85.86 109.38
N ARG A 9 -14.40 -86.71 108.99
CA ARG A 9 -14.13 -88.04 108.45
C ARG A 9 -14.56 -88.07 106.98
N PHE A 10 -13.59 -88.20 106.08
CA PHE A 10 -13.85 -88.35 104.65
C PHE A 10 -14.22 -89.80 104.33
N LYS A 11 -15.33 -90.00 103.61
CA LYS A 11 -15.80 -91.35 103.24
C LYS A 11 -15.05 -91.95 102.05
N ASN A 12 -14.52 -91.11 101.16
CA ASN A 12 -13.77 -91.53 99.98
C ASN A 12 -12.28 -91.23 100.21
N GLY A 13 -11.50 -92.28 100.55
CA GLY A 13 -10.08 -92.16 100.84
C GLY A 13 -9.26 -91.75 99.62
N GLU A 14 -9.62 -92.23 98.43
CA GLU A 14 -8.89 -91.89 97.19
C GLU A 14 -8.95 -90.39 96.89
N LYS A 15 -10.13 -89.77 97.03
CA LYS A 15 -10.27 -88.31 96.87
C LYS A 15 -9.54 -87.52 97.95
N TRP A 16 -9.40 -88.08 99.14
CA TRP A 16 -8.61 -87.47 100.20
C TRP A 16 -7.12 -87.51 99.87
N ASP A 17 -6.63 -88.63 99.33
CA ASP A 17 -5.24 -88.75 98.89
C ASP A 17 -4.94 -87.84 97.69
N GLU A 18 -5.86 -87.73 96.72
CA GLU A 18 -5.75 -86.75 95.62
C GLU A 18 -5.75 -85.30 96.14
N PHE A 19 -6.60 -84.99 97.12
CA PHE A 19 -6.64 -83.68 97.75
C PHE A 19 -5.31 -83.36 98.44
N LEU A 20 -4.77 -84.30 99.22
CA LEU A 20 -3.46 -84.14 99.86
C LEU A 20 -2.36 -83.92 98.83
N LYS A 21 -2.37 -84.70 97.74
CA LYS A 21 -1.41 -84.56 96.65
C LYS A 21 -1.51 -83.19 95.97
N SER A 22 -2.72 -82.68 95.73
CA SER A 22 -2.92 -81.35 95.14
C SER A 22 -2.44 -80.20 96.06
N ILE A 23 -2.57 -80.36 97.38
CA ILE A 23 -2.02 -79.39 98.34
C ILE A 23 -0.49 -79.44 98.32
N GLU A 24 0.08 -80.64 98.26
CA GLU A 24 1.53 -80.83 98.21
C GLU A 24 2.15 -80.33 96.89
N GLU A 25 1.50 -80.55 95.75
CA GLU A 25 1.93 -80.04 94.43
C GLU A 25 1.96 -78.51 94.39
N ASN A 26 0.99 -77.84 95.03
CA ASN A 26 0.91 -76.38 95.02
C ASN A 26 1.74 -75.69 96.12
N ASN A 27 1.94 -76.34 97.27
CA ASN A 27 2.55 -75.71 98.45
C ASN A 27 3.82 -76.42 98.95
N GLY A 28 4.24 -77.52 98.34
CA GLY A 28 5.41 -78.32 98.71
C GLY A 28 5.29 -79.14 100.00
N THR A 29 4.22 -78.95 100.78
CA THR A 29 3.92 -79.73 101.98
C THR A 29 2.43 -79.69 102.29
N THR A 30 1.91 -80.74 102.91
CA THR A 30 0.54 -80.80 103.41
C THR A 30 0.38 -80.20 104.81
N ARG A 31 1.48 -80.06 105.55
CA ARG A 31 1.46 -79.63 106.96
C ARG A 31 1.11 -78.15 107.08
N GLY A 32 0.04 -77.82 107.81
CA GLY A 32 -0.45 -76.45 108.02
C GLY A 32 -1.44 -75.96 106.95
N TYR A 33 -1.37 -76.50 105.73
CA TYR A 33 -2.25 -76.09 104.62
C TYR A 33 -3.54 -76.90 104.54
N ILE A 34 -3.57 -78.14 105.07
CA ILE A 34 -4.81 -78.93 105.14
C ILE A 34 -5.89 -78.18 105.93
N GLY A 35 -5.55 -77.68 107.12
CA GLY A 35 -6.49 -76.98 107.99
C GLY A 35 -7.07 -75.75 107.32
N LEU A 36 -6.19 -74.89 106.78
CA LEU A 36 -6.58 -73.67 106.08
C LEU A 36 -7.44 -73.95 104.84
N THR A 37 -7.10 -74.98 104.06
CA THR A 37 -7.87 -75.35 102.86
C THR A 37 -9.25 -75.89 103.23
N VAL A 38 -9.34 -76.71 104.28
CA VAL A 38 -10.62 -77.22 104.78
C VAL A 38 -11.46 -76.10 105.39
N GLU A 39 -10.85 -75.17 106.12
CA GLU A 39 -11.53 -73.97 106.63
C GLU A 39 -12.11 -73.12 105.49
N ASN A 40 -11.33 -72.86 104.44
CA ASN A 40 -11.79 -72.14 103.25
C ASN A 40 -12.92 -72.89 102.53
N LEU A 41 -12.87 -74.22 102.43
CA LEU A 41 -13.94 -75.04 101.84
C LEU A 41 -15.22 -74.99 102.66
N ILE A 42 -15.10 -74.99 103.99
CA ILE A 42 -16.22 -74.83 104.92
C ILE A 42 -16.80 -73.41 104.79
N GLU A 43 -15.96 -72.39 104.71
CA GLU A 43 -16.38 -71.00 104.53
C GLU A 43 -17.11 -70.79 103.19
N LEU A 44 -16.61 -71.39 102.11
CA LEU A 44 -17.29 -71.41 100.81
C LEU A 44 -18.65 -72.12 100.88
N TYR A 45 -18.73 -73.28 101.54
CA TYR A 45 -19.98 -74.02 101.71
C TYR A 45 -20.98 -73.27 102.61
N LEU A 46 -20.52 -72.54 103.61
CA LEU A 46 -21.37 -71.73 104.48
C LEU A 46 -21.88 -70.47 103.78
N ASN A 47 -21.06 -69.86 102.92
CA ASN A 47 -21.44 -68.67 102.17
C ASN A 47 -22.39 -68.99 101.00
N ASP A 48 -22.31 -70.19 100.42
CA ASP A 48 -23.25 -70.64 99.39
C ASP A 48 -23.59 -72.15 99.52
N PRO A 49 -24.48 -72.52 100.45
CA PRO A 49 -24.76 -73.93 100.80
C PRO A 49 -25.51 -74.72 99.72
N ASN A 50 -25.97 -74.03 98.67
CA ASN A 50 -26.73 -74.60 97.55
C ASN A 50 -25.87 -74.81 96.29
N ILE A 51 -24.54 -74.74 96.39
CA ILE A 51 -23.63 -75.22 95.34
C ILE A 51 -23.83 -76.75 95.21
N THR A 52 -24.83 -77.10 94.41
CA THR A 52 -25.12 -78.46 93.98
C THR A 52 -24.34 -78.74 92.70
N ILE A 53 -24.05 -80.02 92.47
CA ILE A 53 -23.40 -80.49 91.25
C ILE A 53 -24.16 -80.00 89.99
N ASP A 54 -25.48 -79.87 90.08
CA ASP A 54 -26.33 -79.32 89.01
C ASP A 54 -26.06 -77.84 88.70
N THR A 55 -25.88 -76.99 89.71
CA THR A 55 -25.48 -75.59 89.51
C THR A 55 -24.09 -75.47 88.89
N ILE A 56 -23.15 -76.32 89.31
CA ILE A 56 -21.80 -76.35 88.72
C ILE A 56 -21.87 -76.81 87.24
N ASN A 57 -22.69 -77.81 86.93
CA ASN A 57 -22.87 -78.29 85.56
C ASN A 57 -23.54 -77.24 84.67
N LYS A 58 -24.58 -76.56 85.15
CA LYS A 58 -25.22 -75.43 84.44
C LYS A 58 -24.23 -74.31 84.17
N LEU A 59 -23.43 -73.91 85.18
CA LEU A 59 -22.40 -72.89 85.03
C LEU A 59 -21.35 -73.28 83.99
N ARG A 60 -20.87 -74.54 84.02
CA ARG A 60 -19.96 -75.08 83.00
C ARG A 60 -20.57 -75.02 81.60
N GLU A 61 -21.85 -75.33 81.47
CA GLU A 61 -22.55 -75.34 80.19
C GLU A 61 -22.79 -73.93 79.65
N THR A 62 -23.10 -72.96 80.51
CA THR A 62 -23.11 -71.53 80.14
C THR A 62 -21.73 -71.02 79.77
N ASN A 63 -20.69 -71.35 80.54
CA ASN A 63 -19.32 -70.95 80.20
C ASN A 63 -18.89 -71.55 78.87
N LYS A 64 -19.22 -72.81 78.59
CA LYS A 64 -18.97 -73.43 77.29
C LYS A 64 -19.67 -72.67 76.16
N LYS A 65 -20.95 -72.34 76.30
CA LYS A 65 -21.71 -71.56 75.31
C LYS A 65 -21.16 -70.15 75.10
N LEU A 66 -20.72 -69.49 76.18
CA LEU A 66 -20.08 -68.17 76.09
C LEU A 66 -18.74 -68.25 75.37
N GLN A 67 -17.95 -69.27 75.65
CA GLN A 67 -16.68 -69.51 74.98
C GLN A 67 -16.89 -69.73 73.47
N GLU A 68 -17.83 -70.61 73.09
CA GLU A 68 -18.18 -70.85 71.69
C GLU A 68 -18.64 -69.56 70.98
N LYS A 69 -19.34 -68.67 71.69
CA LYS A 69 -19.78 -67.37 71.14
C LYS A 69 -18.62 -66.39 70.99
N ILE A 70 -17.68 -66.36 71.92
CA ILE A 70 -16.45 -65.56 71.83
C ILE A 70 -15.64 -66.05 70.62
N ASP A 71 -15.39 -67.36 70.52
CA ASP A 71 -14.62 -67.95 69.42
C ASP A 71 -15.28 -67.65 68.06
N PHE A 72 -16.62 -67.70 68.00
CA PHE A 72 -17.37 -67.32 66.79
C PHE A 72 -17.20 -65.85 66.43
N LEU A 73 -17.36 -64.94 67.40
CA LEU A 73 -17.24 -63.50 67.16
C LEU A 73 -15.81 -63.08 66.83
N GLU A 74 -14.81 -63.68 67.48
CA GLU A 74 -13.40 -63.48 67.16
C GLU A 74 -13.10 -63.93 65.75
N LYS A 75 -13.63 -65.08 65.34
CA LYS A 75 -13.47 -65.57 63.96
C LYS A 75 -14.18 -64.68 62.94
N ASP A 76 -15.42 -64.28 63.21
CA ASP A 76 -16.19 -63.42 62.30
C ASP A 76 -15.55 -62.04 62.14
N HIS A 77 -15.14 -61.39 63.24
CA HIS A 77 -14.44 -60.10 63.18
C HIS A 77 -13.04 -60.21 62.56
N ALA A 78 -12.30 -61.29 62.85
CA ALA A 78 -10.95 -61.47 62.33
C ALA A 78 -10.91 -61.91 60.86
N GLU A 79 -11.98 -62.47 60.31
CA GLU A 79 -12.04 -62.94 58.92
C GLU A 79 -12.88 -62.03 58.02
N ASN A 80 -14.05 -61.54 58.45
CA ASN A 80 -14.93 -60.75 57.57
C ASN A 80 -14.61 -59.25 57.59
N ASP A 81 -14.55 -58.63 58.78
CA ASP A 81 -14.36 -57.18 58.87
C ASP A 81 -12.96 -56.76 58.43
N THR A 82 -11.95 -57.53 58.82
CA THR A 82 -10.55 -57.34 58.39
C THR A 82 -10.40 -57.51 56.88
N ALA A 83 -10.99 -58.56 56.29
CA ALA A 83 -10.90 -58.79 54.85
C ALA A 83 -11.63 -57.69 54.04
N GLN A 84 -12.78 -57.22 54.53
CA GLN A 84 -13.48 -56.09 53.91
C GLN A 84 -12.64 -54.81 53.97
N LEU A 85 -12.05 -54.50 55.13
CA LEU A 85 -11.16 -53.34 55.28
C LEU A 85 -9.89 -53.46 54.43
N GLU A 86 -9.32 -54.65 54.29
CA GLU A 86 -8.19 -54.89 53.39
C GLU A 86 -8.57 -54.66 51.92
N GLU A 87 -9.75 -55.13 51.49
CA GLU A 87 -10.24 -54.92 50.13
C GLU A 87 -10.52 -53.42 49.86
N GLU A 88 -11.15 -52.71 50.80
CA GLU A 88 -11.39 -51.27 50.70
C GLU A 88 -10.09 -50.47 50.66
N ASN A 89 -9.12 -50.78 51.53
CA ASN A 89 -7.81 -50.13 51.52
C ASN A 89 -7.07 -50.36 50.19
N LYS A 90 -7.19 -51.56 49.63
CA LYS A 90 -6.60 -51.85 48.32
C LYS A 90 -7.26 -51.02 47.21
N LYS A 91 -8.59 -50.93 47.18
CA LYS A 91 -9.32 -50.08 46.21
C LYS A 91 -8.93 -48.61 46.35
N LEU A 92 -8.87 -48.09 47.57
CA LEU A 92 -8.46 -46.71 47.83
C LEU A 92 -7.02 -46.46 47.38
N GLN A 93 -6.11 -47.42 47.62
CA GLN A 93 -4.73 -47.30 47.17
C GLN A 93 -4.65 -47.27 45.64
N ASP A 94 -5.42 -48.11 44.95
CA ASP A 94 -5.50 -48.12 43.49
C ASP A 94 -6.06 -46.79 42.96
N ASP A 95 -7.11 -46.25 43.57
CA ASP A 95 -7.69 -44.95 43.21
C ASP A 95 -6.70 -43.80 43.43
N ILE A 96 -5.92 -43.82 44.51
CA ILE A 96 -4.83 -42.86 44.78
C ILE A 96 -3.77 -42.92 43.67
N ASN A 97 -3.36 -44.12 43.28
CA ASN A 97 -2.36 -44.32 42.24
C ASN A 97 -2.86 -43.83 40.87
N ILE A 98 -4.12 -44.13 40.52
CA ILE A 98 -4.77 -43.65 39.29
C ILE A 98 -4.87 -42.13 39.29
N THR A 99 -5.22 -41.53 40.43
CA THR A 99 -5.36 -40.09 40.56
C THR A 99 -4.01 -39.38 40.42
N HIS A 100 -2.94 -39.92 41.00
CA HIS A 100 -1.58 -39.41 40.80
C HIS A 100 -1.17 -39.46 39.32
N ALA A 101 -1.39 -40.59 38.65
CA ALA A 101 -1.05 -40.71 37.23
C ALA A 101 -1.79 -39.67 36.36
N LYS A 102 -3.07 -39.38 36.68
CA LYS A 102 -3.84 -38.31 35.99
C LYS A 102 -3.28 -36.92 36.28
N TYR A 103 -2.79 -36.68 37.50
CA TYR A 103 -2.17 -35.42 37.88
C TYR A 103 -0.87 -35.18 37.11
N ASP A 104 -0.01 -36.19 37.03
CA ASP A 104 1.24 -36.14 36.28
C ASP A 104 0.98 -35.86 34.79
N GLU A 105 -0.03 -36.52 34.21
CA GLU A 105 -0.43 -36.29 32.81
C GLU A 105 -0.94 -34.84 32.60
N LEU A 106 -1.67 -34.31 33.58
CA LEU A 106 -2.18 -32.94 33.52
C LEU A 106 -1.05 -31.91 33.63
N GLU A 107 -0.06 -32.16 34.49
CA GLU A 107 1.12 -31.31 34.63
C GLU A 107 1.94 -31.26 33.33
N ILE A 108 2.13 -32.41 32.67
CA ILE A 108 2.77 -32.46 31.35
C ILE A 108 2.00 -31.64 30.32
N LYS A 109 0.67 -31.80 30.26
CA LYS A 109 -0.19 -31.02 29.34
C LYS A 109 -0.13 -29.53 29.63
N TYR A 110 -0.10 -29.14 30.90
CA TYR A 110 0.02 -27.75 31.31
C TYR A 110 1.32 -27.12 30.81
N ASN A 111 2.45 -27.81 31.00
CA ASN A 111 3.76 -27.34 30.54
C ASN A 111 3.80 -27.22 29.00
N GLN A 112 3.24 -28.19 28.27
CA GLN A 112 3.13 -28.11 26.81
C GLN A 112 2.28 -26.91 26.33
N ILE A 113 1.22 -26.57 27.06
CA ILE A 113 0.40 -25.40 26.74
C ILE A 113 1.19 -24.10 26.96
N GLN A 114 1.96 -24.02 28.04
CA GLN A 114 2.82 -22.86 28.34
C GLN A 114 3.89 -22.63 27.26
N GLU A 115 4.53 -23.70 26.79
CA GLU A 115 5.50 -23.64 25.69
C GLU A 115 4.85 -23.13 24.40
N ARG A 116 3.71 -23.73 24.00
CA ARG A 116 2.95 -23.29 22.83
C ARG A 116 2.50 -21.83 22.91
N TYR A 117 2.09 -21.39 24.10
CA TYR A 117 1.69 -20.01 24.31
C TYR A 117 2.88 -19.05 24.08
N SER A 118 4.06 -19.41 24.57
CA SER A 118 5.30 -18.64 24.36
C SER A 118 5.68 -18.58 22.87
N GLU A 119 5.59 -19.71 22.15
CA GLU A 119 5.84 -19.76 20.70
C GLU A 119 4.85 -18.87 19.91
N ILE A 120 3.57 -18.88 20.28
CA ILE A 120 2.54 -18.03 19.65
C ILE A 120 2.84 -16.55 19.90
N GLU A 121 3.29 -16.18 21.10
CA GLU A 121 3.68 -14.79 21.38
C GLU A 121 4.87 -14.35 20.52
N GLU A 122 5.89 -15.18 20.35
CA GLU A 122 7.04 -14.88 19.49
C GLU A 122 6.64 -14.76 18.01
N LEU A 123 5.79 -15.67 17.52
CA LEU A 123 5.25 -15.60 16.17
C LEU A 123 4.45 -14.30 15.95
N ASN A 124 3.63 -13.90 16.92
CA ASN A 124 2.88 -12.65 16.84
C ASN A 124 3.79 -11.42 16.81
N ARG A 125 4.91 -11.42 17.54
CA ARG A 125 5.90 -10.34 17.49
C ARG A 125 6.53 -10.27 16.09
N THR A 126 6.94 -11.41 15.53
CA THR A 126 7.53 -11.50 14.20
C THR A 126 6.57 -11.01 13.11
N ILE A 127 5.31 -11.49 13.13
CA ILE A 127 4.28 -11.06 12.17
C ILE A 127 4.05 -9.55 12.28
N ASN A 128 4.03 -8.99 13.48
CA ASN A 128 3.87 -7.54 13.67
C ASN A 128 5.06 -6.75 13.13
N SER A 129 6.31 -7.22 13.32
CA SER A 129 7.47 -6.56 12.70
C SER A 129 7.42 -6.62 11.17
N GLU A 130 7.11 -7.77 10.59
CA GLU A 130 6.99 -7.92 9.13
C GLU A 130 5.89 -7.02 8.56
N LYS A 131 4.77 -6.90 9.26
CA LYS A 131 3.68 -6.00 8.86
C LYS A 131 4.14 -4.55 8.82
N ILE A 132 4.90 -4.09 9.82
CA ILE A 132 5.45 -2.72 9.86
C ILE A 132 6.43 -2.52 8.69
N ASP A 133 7.31 -3.48 8.44
CA ASP A 133 8.27 -3.41 7.34
C ASP A 133 7.59 -3.35 5.97
N LEU A 134 6.55 -4.16 5.76
CA LEU A 134 5.73 -4.13 4.55
C LEU A 134 4.99 -2.80 4.39
N GLN A 135 4.46 -2.22 5.47
CA GLN A 135 3.83 -0.90 5.44
C GLN A 135 4.84 0.17 5.03
N ASN A 136 6.04 0.18 5.60
CA ASN A 136 7.11 1.12 5.26
C ASN A 136 7.52 0.98 3.79
N LYS A 137 7.71 -0.25 3.31
CA LYS A 137 8.04 -0.53 1.91
C LYS A 137 6.94 -0.08 0.96
N ASN A 138 5.67 -0.21 1.35
CA ASN A 138 4.55 0.26 0.56
C ASN A 138 4.51 1.79 0.46
N ILE A 139 4.83 2.51 1.54
CA ILE A 139 4.96 3.97 1.54
C ILE A 139 6.10 4.40 0.61
N GLU A 140 7.25 3.73 0.69
CA GLU A 140 8.41 4.01 -0.18
C GLU A 140 8.11 3.75 -1.66
N LEU A 141 7.41 2.65 -1.97
CA LEU A 141 7.02 2.34 -3.35
C LEU A 141 5.99 3.35 -3.87
N SER A 142 5.04 3.76 -3.03
CA SER A 142 4.03 4.76 -3.41
C SER A 142 4.68 6.09 -3.76
N SER A 143 5.64 6.56 -2.95
CA SER A 143 6.37 7.81 -3.26
C SER A 143 7.25 7.69 -4.51
N LYS A 144 7.86 6.52 -4.75
CA LYS A 144 8.61 6.22 -5.98
C LYS A 144 7.74 6.20 -7.25
N ILE A 145 6.44 5.97 -7.13
CA ILE A 145 5.49 6.01 -8.26
C ILE A 145 4.98 7.43 -8.48
N GLU A 146 4.66 8.14 -7.40
CA GLU A 146 4.06 9.48 -7.47
C GLU A 146 4.99 10.50 -8.12
N PHE A 147 6.30 10.44 -7.84
CA PHE A 147 7.26 11.40 -8.40
C PHE A 147 7.38 11.30 -9.94
N PRO A 148 7.64 10.13 -10.55
CA PRO A 148 7.63 9.97 -12.01
C PRO A 148 6.28 10.31 -12.66
N GLU A 149 5.15 10.07 -12.00
CA GLU A 149 3.85 10.46 -12.54
C GLU A 149 3.70 11.98 -12.64
N GLN A 150 4.14 12.73 -11.62
CA GLN A 150 4.16 14.18 -11.64
C GLN A 150 5.13 14.71 -12.70
N GLU A 151 6.32 14.11 -12.79
CA GLU A 151 7.34 14.47 -13.79
C GLU A 151 6.83 14.23 -15.21
N ASN A 152 6.20 13.08 -15.48
CA ASN A 152 5.60 12.77 -16.78
C ASN A 152 4.49 13.76 -17.15
N LYS A 153 3.66 14.18 -16.19
CA LYS A 153 2.63 15.23 -16.44
C LYS A 153 3.26 16.57 -16.82
N LEU A 154 4.38 16.94 -16.20
CA LEU A 154 5.12 18.15 -16.54
C LEU A 154 5.78 18.05 -17.92
N LEU A 155 6.41 16.90 -18.21
CA LEU A 155 6.99 16.60 -19.52
C LEU A 155 5.94 16.66 -20.62
N GLN A 156 4.76 16.08 -20.41
CA GLN A 156 3.67 16.14 -21.39
C GLN A 156 3.25 17.58 -21.66
N LYS A 157 3.03 18.39 -20.62
CA LYS A 157 2.71 19.82 -20.81
C LYS A 157 3.78 20.58 -21.59
N ASN A 158 5.05 20.29 -21.32
CA ASN A 158 6.17 20.90 -22.05
C ASN A 158 6.20 20.45 -23.51
N TYR A 159 5.86 19.19 -23.78
CA TYR A 159 5.75 18.67 -25.15
C TYR A 159 4.62 19.36 -25.92
N ASP A 160 3.44 19.46 -25.31
CA ASP A 160 2.27 20.12 -25.92
C ASP A 160 2.59 21.60 -26.25
N LEU A 161 3.25 22.32 -25.33
CA LEU A 161 3.71 23.70 -25.56
C LEU A 161 4.76 23.80 -26.68
N LEU A 162 5.67 22.83 -26.77
CA LEU A 162 6.69 22.81 -27.81
C LEU A 162 6.07 22.53 -29.19
N GLU A 163 5.07 21.66 -29.25
CA GLU A 163 4.30 21.38 -30.45
C GLU A 163 3.54 22.62 -30.93
N GLU A 164 2.85 23.32 -30.02
CA GLU A 164 2.17 24.59 -30.32
C GLU A 164 3.16 25.62 -30.89
N ASN A 165 4.30 25.84 -30.23
CA ASN A 165 5.34 26.74 -30.71
C ASN A 165 5.86 26.36 -32.10
N TYR A 166 6.03 25.06 -32.37
CA TYR A 166 6.47 24.58 -33.68
C TYR A 166 5.43 24.87 -34.77
N THR A 167 4.15 24.67 -34.47
CA THR A 167 3.06 25.01 -35.41
C THR A 167 3.01 26.50 -35.72
N GLN A 168 3.16 27.35 -34.71
CA GLN A 168 3.21 28.80 -34.89
C GLN A 168 4.41 29.21 -35.75
N LEU A 169 5.60 28.71 -35.44
CA LEU A 169 6.81 29.03 -36.21
C LEU A 169 6.73 28.56 -37.67
N ARG A 170 6.06 27.43 -37.91
CA ARG A 170 5.79 26.93 -39.26
C ARG A 170 4.88 27.88 -40.03
N GLU A 171 3.84 28.41 -39.38
CA GLU A 171 2.92 29.35 -40.01
C GLU A 171 3.58 30.71 -40.27
N ASP A 172 4.35 31.22 -39.30
CA ASP A 172 5.14 32.44 -39.46
C ASP A 172 6.10 32.33 -40.65
N ASN A 173 6.75 31.17 -40.84
CA ASN A 173 7.61 30.93 -41.99
C ASN A 173 6.83 30.93 -43.33
N LYS A 174 5.60 30.42 -43.38
CA LYS A 174 4.78 30.52 -44.59
C LYS A 174 4.47 31.99 -44.91
N ASN A 175 4.03 32.74 -43.90
CA ASN A 175 3.71 34.16 -44.05
C ASN A 175 4.91 34.97 -44.52
N ILE A 176 6.09 34.73 -43.94
CA ILE A 176 7.35 35.36 -44.36
C ILE A 176 7.64 35.06 -45.83
N ASN A 177 7.48 33.81 -46.27
CA ASN A 177 7.72 33.44 -47.66
C ASN A 177 6.74 34.12 -48.63
N GLU A 178 5.48 34.31 -48.24
CA GLU A 178 4.49 35.05 -49.04
C GLU A 178 4.83 36.53 -49.13
N ILE A 179 5.25 37.15 -48.02
CA ILE A 179 5.75 38.53 -48.01
C ILE A 179 6.96 38.67 -48.94
N PHE A 180 7.91 37.73 -48.91
CA PHE A 180 9.07 37.75 -49.81
C PHE A 180 8.67 37.65 -51.29
N LYS A 181 7.65 36.87 -51.64
CA LYS A 181 7.14 36.81 -53.02
C LYS A 181 6.59 38.17 -53.45
N THR A 182 5.75 38.76 -52.62
CA THR A 182 5.13 40.08 -52.86
C THR A 182 6.19 41.16 -53.06
N ILE A 183 7.18 41.25 -52.15
CA ILE A 183 8.28 42.22 -52.27
C ILE A 183 9.07 42.04 -53.57
N ASN A 184 9.30 40.80 -54.00
CA ASN A 184 10.01 40.53 -55.25
C ASN A 184 9.20 40.95 -56.49
N GLU A 185 7.88 40.80 -56.45
CA GLU A 185 6.99 41.27 -57.52
C GLU A 185 6.97 42.79 -57.58
N ASP A 186 6.84 43.46 -56.44
CA ASP A 186 6.91 44.93 -56.34
C ASP A 186 8.25 45.46 -56.85
N LEU A 187 9.36 44.82 -56.48
CA LEU A 187 10.69 45.20 -56.97
C LEU A 187 10.79 45.09 -58.49
N LYS A 188 10.27 44.01 -59.09
CA LYS A 188 10.23 43.84 -60.55
C LYS A 188 9.37 44.93 -61.19
N GLN A 189 8.26 45.30 -60.56
CA GLN A 189 7.38 46.35 -61.07
C GLN A 189 8.07 47.73 -61.02
N GLN A 190 8.68 48.09 -59.89
CA GLN A 190 9.47 49.31 -59.77
C GLN A 190 10.62 49.39 -60.78
N GLN A 191 11.29 48.28 -61.08
CA GLN A 191 12.31 48.23 -62.14
C GLN A 191 11.73 48.53 -63.52
N LYS A 192 10.55 48.02 -63.85
CA LYS A 192 9.85 48.34 -65.12
C LYS A 192 9.48 49.82 -65.17
N ASP A 193 8.92 50.35 -64.10
CA ASP A 193 8.49 51.75 -64.04
C ASP A 193 9.69 52.71 -64.14
N THR A 194 10.81 52.36 -63.50
CA THR A 194 12.07 53.11 -63.64
C THR A 194 12.57 53.12 -65.09
N ARG A 195 12.46 51.98 -65.81
CA ARG A 195 12.84 51.91 -67.23
C ARG A 195 11.94 52.78 -68.10
N ARG A 196 10.62 52.76 -67.86
CA ARG A 196 9.64 53.61 -68.56
C ARG A 196 9.95 55.08 -68.34
N ALA A 197 10.09 55.52 -67.09
CA ALA A 197 10.41 56.91 -66.75
C ALA A 197 11.72 57.38 -67.40
N ARG A 198 12.76 56.53 -67.47
CA ARG A 198 14.01 56.85 -68.18
C ARG A 198 13.80 57.03 -69.68
N ASN A 199 12.95 56.21 -70.30
CA ASN A 199 12.65 56.34 -71.72
C ASN A 199 11.84 57.61 -72.01
N ASP A 200 10.83 57.89 -71.18
CA ASP A 200 10.03 59.11 -71.28
C ASP A 200 10.92 60.35 -71.14
N TYR A 201 11.84 60.34 -70.17
CA TYR A 201 12.82 61.41 -70.00
C TYR A 201 13.68 61.59 -71.25
N ARG A 202 14.16 60.50 -71.86
CA ARG A 202 14.94 60.56 -73.11
C ARG A 202 14.14 61.21 -74.24
N HIS A 203 12.88 60.82 -74.41
CA HIS A 203 12.00 61.42 -75.43
C HIS A 203 11.72 62.91 -75.17
N ILE A 204 11.57 63.31 -73.91
CA ILE A 204 11.43 64.72 -73.54
C ILE A 204 12.69 65.50 -73.92
N VAL A 205 13.87 64.98 -73.59
CA VAL A 205 15.15 65.60 -73.96
C VAL A 205 15.30 65.73 -75.48
N GLU A 206 14.96 64.70 -76.24
CA GLU A 206 14.97 64.73 -77.71
C GLU A 206 14.02 65.80 -78.27
N ARG A 207 12.79 65.92 -77.71
CA ARG A 207 11.84 66.98 -78.10
C ARG A 207 12.35 68.37 -77.75
N LEU A 208 12.97 68.55 -76.59
CA LEU A 208 13.55 69.84 -76.19
C LEU A 208 14.70 70.26 -77.12
N ASN A 209 15.56 69.31 -77.53
CA ASN A 209 16.62 69.60 -78.48
C ASN A 209 16.06 70.04 -79.85
N LYS A 210 15.04 69.35 -80.37
CA LYS A 210 14.36 69.76 -81.61
C LYS A 210 13.74 71.15 -81.50
N LEU A 211 13.04 71.43 -80.41
CA LEU A 211 12.44 72.74 -80.16
C LEU A 211 13.52 73.84 -80.06
N GLN A 212 14.67 73.53 -79.48
CA GLN A 212 15.80 74.45 -79.42
C GLN A 212 16.40 74.73 -80.82
N GLU A 213 16.51 73.71 -81.68
CA GLU A 213 16.94 73.88 -83.07
C GLU A 213 15.94 74.74 -83.86
N GLU A 214 14.64 74.46 -83.76
CA GLU A 214 13.58 75.25 -84.38
C GLU A 214 13.61 76.71 -83.91
N TYR A 215 13.79 76.94 -82.61
CA TYR A 215 13.95 78.28 -82.06
C TYR A 215 15.18 79.01 -82.63
N ASN A 216 16.32 78.33 -82.72
CA ASN A 216 17.54 78.90 -83.30
C ASN A 216 17.35 79.25 -84.79
N ASN A 217 16.65 78.40 -85.54
CA ASN A 217 16.32 78.64 -86.95
C ASN A 217 15.42 79.87 -87.10
N LEU A 218 14.31 79.94 -86.36
CA LEU A 218 13.42 81.09 -86.33
C LEU A 218 14.15 82.38 -85.93
N GLN A 219 15.08 82.30 -84.97
CA GLN A 219 15.88 83.45 -84.57
C GLN A 219 16.78 83.94 -85.71
N ASN A 220 17.37 83.03 -86.48
CA ASN A 220 18.19 83.36 -87.65
C ASN A 220 17.34 83.92 -88.80
N GLU A 221 16.18 83.32 -89.09
CA GLU A 221 15.21 83.88 -90.04
C GLU A 221 14.80 85.29 -89.64
N ASN A 222 14.49 85.53 -88.37
CA ASN A 222 14.15 86.86 -87.87
C ASN A 222 15.30 87.86 -88.05
N LYS A 223 16.55 87.45 -87.77
CA LYS A 223 17.74 88.28 -88.10
C LYS A 223 17.81 88.60 -89.60
N ASN A 224 17.59 87.61 -90.47
CA ASN A 224 17.58 87.78 -91.91
C ASN A 224 16.50 88.79 -92.33
N TYR A 225 15.26 88.64 -91.84
CA TYR A 225 14.18 89.60 -92.08
C TYR A 225 14.56 91.01 -91.61
N ARG A 226 15.19 91.18 -90.44
CA ARG A 226 15.64 92.49 -89.94
C ARG A 226 16.69 93.14 -90.86
N VAL A 227 17.65 92.36 -91.37
CA VAL A 227 18.62 92.82 -92.37
C VAL A 227 17.91 93.27 -93.64
N LEU A 228 16.99 92.44 -94.15
CA LEU A 228 16.16 92.73 -95.32
C LEU A 228 15.38 94.04 -95.15
N PHE A 229 14.70 94.22 -94.01
CA PHE A 229 13.97 95.44 -93.69
C PHE A 229 14.89 96.67 -93.61
N ALA A 230 16.10 96.52 -93.07
CA ALA A 230 17.07 97.59 -93.03
C ALA A 230 17.55 97.98 -94.44
N GLU A 231 17.75 97.01 -95.35
CA GLU A 231 18.07 97.25 -96.76
C GLU A 231 16.94 98.00 -97.47
N ILE A 232 15.69 97.54 -97.33
CA ILE A 232 14.50 98.21 -97.90
C ILE A 232 14.39 99.65 -97.39
N LYS A 233 14.65 99.88 -96.09
CA LYS A 233 14.59 101.22 -95.48
C LYS A 233 15.64 102.18 -96.06
N LYS A 234 16.82 101.67 -96.43
CA LYS A 234 17.90 102.43 -97.07
C LYS A 234 17.64 102.72 -98.55
N MET A 235 16.73 102.01 -99.21
CA MET A 235 16.33 102.29 -100.60
C MET A 235 15.56 103.60 -100.72
N SER A 236 15.77 104.31 -101.84
CA SER A 236 15.00 105.51 -102.17
C SER A 236 13.53 105.18 -102.48
N LEU A 237 12.65 106.17 -102.33
CA LEU A 237 11.21 106.00 -102.57
C LEU A 237 10.91 105.55 -104.02
N ARG A 238 11.72 106.03 -104.99
CA ARG A 238 11.63 105.64 -106.40
C ARG A 238 11.97 104.16 -106.63
N GLU A 239 12.97 103.63 -105.93
CA GLU A 239 13.39 102.23 -106.07
C GLU A 239 12.36 101.26 -105.47
N ARG A 240 11.68 101.65 -104.39
CA ARG A 240 10.58 100.90 -103.78
C ARG A 240 9.34 100.88 -104.68
N VAL A 241 8.93 102.03 -105.22
CA VAL A 241 7.73 102.14 -106.10
C VAL A 241 7.92 101.41 -107.43
N LEU A 242 9.14 101.31 -107.96
CA LEU A 242 9.46 100.60 -109.20
C LEU A 242 9.69 99.08 -109.01
N GLY A 243 9.46 98.53 -107.80
CA GLY A 243 9.54 97.09 -107.55
C GLY A 243 10.96 96.49 -107.61
N LYS A 244 12.02 97.30 -107.49
CA LYS A 244 13.42 96.83 -107.53
C LYS A 244 13.91 96.33 -106.17
N TYR A 245 13.14 95.45 -105.55
CA TYR A 245 13.51 94.85 -104.26
C TYR A 245 14.71 93.90 -104.41
N PRO A 246 15.56 93.77 -103.37
CA PRO A 246 16.56 92.70 -103.25
C PRO A 246 15.99 91.34 -103.65
N ASN A 247 16.78 90.51 -104.34
CA ASN A 247 16.31 89.22 -104.91
C ASN A 247 15.66 88.31 -103.85
N ASN A 248 16.17 88.35 -102.62
CA ASN A 248 15.67 87.59 -101.47
C ASN A 248 14.22 87.96 -101.06
N ILE A 249 13.69 89.13 -101.48
CA ILE A 249 12.28 89.52 -101.26
C ILE A 249 11.37 88.97 -102.36
N LYS A 250 11.90 88.81 -103.59
CA LYS A 250 11.12 88.28 -104.70
C LYS A 250 10.72 86.82 -104.45
N GLU A 251 11.61 86.06 -103.83
CA GLU A 251 11.39 84.67 -103.41
C GLU A 251 10.33 84.54 -102.30
N LEU A 252 10.14 85.56 -101.45
CA LEU A 252 9.08 85.62 -100.42
C LEU A 252 7.72 86.08 -100.96
N SER A 253 7.68 86.70 -102.15
CA SER A 253 6.45 87.24 -102.78
C SER A 253 5.78 86.26 -103.75
N GLN A 254 6.47 85.18 -104.11
CA GLN A 254 5.86 84.09 -104.86
C GLN A 254 5.12 83.18 -103.87
N ALA A 255 3.80 83.30 -103.83
CA ALA A 255 2.96 82.28 -103.21
C ALA A 255 3.24 80.94 -103.91
N PRO A 256 3.46 79.83 -103.18
CA PRO A 256 3.52 78.52 -103.80
C PRO A 256 2.12 78.14 -104.28
N GLU A 257 1.95 78.16 -105.61
CA GLU A 257 0.90 77.42 -106.31
C GLU A 257 1.19 75.91 -106.12
N ASP A 258 0.19 75.20 -105.58
CA ASP A 258 -0.13 73.78 -105.71
C ASP A 258 1.02 72.77 -106.00
N GLU A 259 1.37 71.97 -104.98
CA GLU A 259 1.59 70.53 -105.18
C GLU A 259 0.76 69.74 -104.15
N GLU A 260 -0.40 69.27 -104.60
CA GLU A 260 -1.09 68.11 -104.03
C GLU A 260 -0.13 66.91 -103.98
N LYS A 261 0.29 66.50 -102.78
CA LYS A 261 0.62 65.09 -102.50
C LYS A 261 -0.05 64.66 -101.21
N THR A 262 -1.21 64.06 -101.42
CA THR A 262 -1.79 63.00 -100.60
C THR A 262 -0.73 62.16 -99.91
N ASN A 263 -0.76 62.09 -98.57
CA ASN A 263 -0.42 60.86 -97.87
C ASN A 263 -1.27 60.71 -96.62
N HIS A 264 -1.76 59.48 -96.50
CA HIS A 264 -2.90 59.03 -95.71
C HIS A 264 -2.89 59.40 -94.23
N TYR A 265 -4.07 59.84 -93.77
CA TYR A 265 -4.58 59.51 -92.45
C TYR A 265 -4.74 58.00 -92.32
N THR A 266 -4.09 57.39 -91.34
CA THR A 266 -4.62 56.19 -90.66
C THR A 266 -4.74 56.50 -89.18
N THR A 267 -5.96 56.86 -88.83
CA THR A 267 -6.51 56.75 -87.47
C THR A 267 -6.90 55.28 -87.29
N GLU A 268 -6.15 54.51 -86.49
CA GLU A 268 -6.68 53.30 -85.87
C GLU A 268 -6.77 53.55 -84.36
N HIS A 269 -7.96 53.94 -83.94
CA HIS A 269 -8.46 53.63 -82.62
C HIS A 269 -8.92 52.16 -82.62
N MET A 270 -8.31 51.33 -81.79
CA MET A 270 -9.04 50.26 -81.10
C MET A 270 -8.69 50.33 -79.62
N GLU A 271 -9.63 50.91 -78.86
CA GLU A 271 -9.92 50.46 -77.52
C GLU A 271 -10.24 48.96 -77.56
N ASN A 272 -9.66 48.19 -76.65
CA ASN A 272 -10.33 47.03 -76.07
C ASN A 272 -9.83 46.87 -74.63
N ASN A 273 -10.63 47.38 -73.71
CA ASN A 273 -10.81 46.80 -72.39
C ASN A 273 -11.71 45.56 -72.53
N LYS A 274 -11.32 44.43 -71.94
CA LYS A 274 -12.14 43.38 -71.29
C LYS A 274 -11.19 42.32 -70.71
N GLU A 275 -11.08 42.25 -69.39
CA GLU A 275 -11.72 41.19 -68.55
C GLU A 275 -11.03 39.82 -68.68
N GLU A 276 -10.05 39.56 -67.82
CA GLU A 276 -9.95 38.47 -66.84
C GLU A 276 -8.63 38.56 -66.05
#